data_AF-A0A535UIA0-F1
#
_entry.id   AF-A0A535UIA0-F1
#
_cell.length_a   1.000
_cell.length_b   1.000
_cell.length_c   1.000
_cell.angle_alpha   90.00
_cell.angle_beta   90.00
_cell.angle_gamma   90.00
#
_symmetry.space_group_name_H-M   'P 1'
#
loop_
_entity.id
_entity.type
_entity.pdbx_description
1 polymer ?
#
loop_
_entity_poly.entity_id
_entity_poly.type
_entity_poly.pdbx_seq_one_letter_code
_entity_poly.pdbx_strand_id
1 'polypeptide(L)'
;MLVPEQLSSEFGWHRGSRITLTAGAGRLEVSVAGVVAHSLPAGDGREALLLGDGIARRLYGDAAVSGFDDLEVVSSGGASALAAVSRVAALYGMNAVPVATLRDEARQSLGNTLSLLSVLSWMAVAIAMLAVVNTLLVNARQGTRDLALLRAAGLSRRRALRLVLTEAGLLATTGTFLGVAAGCGLALPLLRAGSSPGFEPQFVLPLGTAAAALAAVVVGSLLAAALPARRASRAAIVSAIRHD
;
A
#
# COMPACT_ATOMS: atom_id res chain seq x y z
N MET A 1 -35.35 7.09 4.45
CA MET A 1 -34.04 7.15 3.77
C MET A 1 -33.00 6.48 4.64
N LEU A 2 -32.01 5.79 4.06
CA LEU A 2 -30.82 5.36 4.79
C LEU A 2 -29.68 6.32 4.49
N VAL A 3 -28.90 6.63 5.52
CA VAL A 3 -27.81 7.60 5.46
C VAL A 3 -26.49 6.86 5.72
N PRO A 4 -25.44 7.09 4.92
CA PRO A 4 -24.12 6.54 5.20
C PRO A 4 -23.49 7.14 6.47
N GLU A 5 -22.65 6.39 7.15
CA GLU A 5 -22.01 6.81 8.41
C GLU A 5 -21.17 8.09 8.22
N GLN A 6 -20.59 8.29 7.04
CA GLN A 6 -19.91 9.53 6.67
C GLN A 6 -20.79 10.76 6.83
N LEU A 7 -21.96 10.74 6.19
CA LEU A 7 -22.91 11.86 6.24
C LEU A 7 -23.56 11.98 7.62
N SER A 8 -23.77 10.86 8.31
CA SER A 8 -24.27 10.84 9.68
C SER A 8 -23.34 11.58 10.64
N SER A 9 -22.03 11.29 10.57
CA SER A 9 -21.02 11.92 11.43
C SER A 9 -20.79 13.39 11.08
N GLU A 10 -20.80 13.74 9.79
CA GLU A 10 -20.55 15.11 9.31
C GLU A 10 -21.71 16.07 9.64
N PHE A 11 -22.96 15.64 9.43
CA PHE A 11 -24.15 16.50 9.64
C PHE A 11 -24.86 16.24 10.96
N GLY A 12 -24.38 15.30 11.77
CA GLY A 12 -25.03 14.89 13.03
C GLY A 12 -26.41 14.24 12.80
N TRP A 13 -26.62 13.59 11.66
CA TRP A 13 -27.89 12.93 11.35
C TRP A 13 -27.97 11.58 12.02
N HIS A 14 -29.06 11.31 12.71
CA HIS A 14 -29.28 10.06 13.43
C HIS A 14 -30.60 9.43 13.01
N ARG A 15 -30.83 8.18 13.42
CA ARG A 15 -32.12 7.52 13.19
C ARG A 15 -33.24 8.35 13.81
N GLY A 16 -34.24 8.71 13.00
CA GLY A 16 -35.34 9.59 13.38
C GLY A 16 -35.14 11.08 13.04
N SER A 17 -33.94 11.52 12.66
CA SER A 17 -33.72 12.88 12.14
C SER A 17 -34.60 13.15 10.93
N ARG A 18 -35.17 14.35 10.84
CA ARG A 18 -35.95 14.81 9.69
C ARG A 18 -35.08 15.72 8.82
N ILE A 19 -34.97 15.36 7.55
CA ILE A 19 -34.11 16.02 6.57
C ILE A 19 -34.98 16.50 5.41
N THR A 20 -34.84 17.76 5.05
CA THR A 20 -35.50 18.32 3.88
C THR A 20 -34.63 18.08 2.65
N LEU A 21 -35.03 17.14 1.81
CA LEU A 21 -34.39 16.90 0.53
C LEU A 21 -34.94 17.85 -0.51
N THR A 22 -34.05 18.43 -1.32
CA THR A 22 -34.43 19.27 -2.45
C THR A 22 -33.82 18.68 -3.70
N ALA A 23 -34.64 18.15 -4.61
CA ALA A 23 -34.17 17.67 -5.91
C ALA A 23 -35.31 17.73 -6.93
N GLY A 24 -34.94 17.85 -8.21
CA GLY A 24 -35.88 17.86 -9.33
C GLY A 24 -37.03 18.86 -9.15
N ALA A 25 -38.20 18.34 -8.77
CA ALA A 25 -39.49 19.02 -8.80
C ALA A 25 -39.98 19.56 -7.43
N GLY A 26 -39.28 19.32 -6.31
CA GLY A 26 -39.77 19.80 -5.02
C GLY A 26 -38.87 19.64 -3.80
N ARG A 27 -39.38 20.11 -2.66
CA ARG A 27 -38.86 19.84 -1.31
C ARG A 27 -39.70 18.78 -0.64
N LEU A 28 -39.05 17.74 -0.12
CA LEU A 28 -39.70 16.69 0.65
C LEU A 28 -38.98 16.50 1.98
N GLU A 29 -39.74 16.55 3.07
CA GLU A 29 -39.22 16.21 4.39
C GLU A 29 -39.25 14.69 4.58
N VAL A 30 -38.08 14.10 4.77
CA VAL A 30 -37.89 12.65 4.87
C VAL A 30 -37.18 12.32 6.18
N SER A 31 -37.62 11.26 6.85
CA SER A 31 -36.95 10.77 8.05
C SER A 31 -35.83 9.78 7.73
N VAL A 32 -34.77 9.85 8.53
CA VAL A 32 -33.67 8.87 8.53
C VAL A 32 -34.16 7.60 9.20
N ALA A 33 -34.31 6.54 8.41
CA ALA A 33 -34.77 5.24 8.88
C ALA A 33 -33.65 4.44 9.57
N GLY A 34 -32.40 4.71 9.21
CA GLY A 34 -31.21 4.06 9.75
C GLY A 34 -29.93 4.65 9.16
N VAL A 35 -28.82 4.35 9.83
CA VAL A 35 -27.47 4.68 9.37
C VAL A 35 -26.83 3.38 8.89
N VAL A 36 -26.29 3.38 7.68
CA VAL A 36 -25.53 2.26 7.11
C VAL A 36 -24.05 2.59 7.18
N ALA A 37 -23.20 1.57 7.37
CA ALA A 37 -21.76 1.79 7.43
C ALA A 37 -21.27 2.50 6.15
N HIS A 38 -21.62 1.95 4.98
CA HIS A 38 -21.17 2.42 3.68
C HIS A 38 -22.31 2.39 2.64
N SER A 39 -22.21 3.19 1.59
CA SER A 39 -23.11 3.15 0.43
C SER A 39 -22.33 3.21 -0.90
N LEU A 40 -22.94 3.77 -1.94
CA LEU A 40 -22.33 3.95 -3.26
C LEU A 40 -21.58 5.29 -3.34
N PRO A 41 -20.47 5.38 -4.07
CA PRO A 41 -19.80 6.66 -4.32
C PRO A 41 -20.72 7.63 -5.08
N ALA A 42 -20.84 8.86 -4.60
CA ALA A 42 -21.65 9.91 -5.24
C ALA A 42 -20.88 10.72 -6.32
N GLY A 43 -19.58 10.46 -6.48
CA GLY A 43 -18.73 11.12 -7.50
C GLY A 43 -18.09 12.45 -7.08
N ASP A 44 -18.49 13.01 -5.93
CA ASP A 44 -17.95 14.24 -5.34
C ASP A 44 -17.03 13.96 -4.11
N GLY A 45 -16.60 12.71 -3.95
CA GLY A 45 -15.83 12.25 -2.79
C GLY A 45 -16.70 11.90 -1.57
N ARG A 46 -18.03 11.89 -1.72
CA ARG A 46 -18.98 11.51 -0.66
C ARG A 46 -19.73 10.24 -1.04
N GLU A 47 -20.44 9.70 -0.07
CA GLU A 47 -21.34 8.57 -0.24
C GLU A 47 -22.77 9.02 -0.59
N ALA A 48 -23.45 8.23 -1.42
CA ALA A 48 -24.79 8.50 -1.89
C ALA A 48 -25.85 8.17 -0.83
N LEU A 49 -26.90 8.97 -0.77
CA LEU A 49 -28.07 8.68 0.06
C LEU A 49 -28.89 7.55 -0.55
N LEU A 50 -29.37 6.62 0.27
CA LEU A 50 -30.21 5.52 -0.18
C LEU A 50 -31.69 5.87 0.05
N LEU A 51 -32.39 6.17 -1.04
CA LEU A 51 -33.81 6.47 -1.02
C LEU A 51 -34.62 5.26 -1.46
N GLY A 52 -35.77 5.04 -0.82
CA GLY A 52 -36.74 4.08 -1.33
C GLY A 52 -37.44 4.64 -2.57
N ASP A 53 -37.86 3.75 -3.47
CA ASP A 53 -38.53 4.09 -4.74
C ASP A 53 -39.68 5.10 -4.56
N GLY A 54 -40.56 4.90 -3.57
CA GLY A 54 -41.68 5.81 -3.31
C GLY A 54 -41.26 7.24 -2.90
N ILE A 55 -40.11 7.39 -2.23
CA ILE A 55 -39.56 8.72 -1.90
C ILE A 55 -38.93 9.33 -3.15
N ALA A 56 -38.17 8.54 -3.93
CA ALA A 56 -37.55 8.99 -5.17
C ALA A 56 -38.60 9.50 -6.16
N ARG A 57 -39.69 8.76 -6.39
CA ARG A 57 -40.79 9.17 -7.27
C ARG A 57 -41.46 10.47 -6.85
N ARG A 58 -41.62 10.71 -5.55
CA ARG A 58 -42.19 11.97 -5.03
C ARG A 58 -41.26 13.15 -5.22
N LEU A 59 -39.94 12.91 -5.16
CA LEU A 59 -38.93 13.97 -5.25
C LEU A 59 -38.61 14.33 -6.71
N TYR A 60 -38.47 13.33 -7.58
CA TYR A 60 -38.07 13.50 -8.98
C TYR A 60 -39.25 13.44 -9.98
N GLY A 61 -40.41 12.93 -9.56
CA GLY A 61 -41.57 12.67 -10.42
C GLY A 61 -41.52 11.28 -11.07
N ASP A 62 -42.70 10.69 -11.34
CA ASP A 62 -42.80 9.32 -11.88
C ASP A 62 -42.07 9.14 -13.24
N ALA A 63 -42.04 10.18 -14.07
CA ALA A 63 -41.37 10.15 -15.37
C ALA A 63 -39.84 10.20 -15.27
N ALA A 64 -39.28 10.72 -14.17
CA ALA A 64 -37.83 10.79 -13.98
C ALA A 64 -37.26 9.52 -13.32
N VAL A 65 -38.12 8.72 -12.67
CA VAL A 65 -37.76 7.45 -12.00
C VAL A 65 -38.21 6.24 -12.83
N SER A 66 -38.64 6.45 -14.08
CA SER A 66 -39.05 5.35 -14.96
C SER A 66 -37.82 4.65 -15.54
N GLY A 67 -37.28 3.68 -14.79
CA GLY A 67 -36.16 2.85 -15.21
C GLY A 67 -35.22 2.52 -14.05
N PHE A 68 -34.17 1.80 -14.37
CA PHE A 68 -33.06 1.53 -13.46
C PHE A 68 -31.80 1.49 -14.30
N ASP A 69 -30.71 2.05 -13.77
CA ASP A 69 -29.40 1.96 -14.41
C ASP A 69 -28.77 0.59 -14.14
N ASP A 70 -29.00 0.06 -12.93
CA ASP A 70 -28.48 -1.23 -12.47
C ASP A 70 -29.57 -2.10 -11.83
N LEU A 71 -29.48 -3.42 -12.05
CA LEU A 71 -30.34 -4.42 -11.42
C LEU A 71 -29.51 -5.45 -10.67
N GLU A 72 -29.60 -5.43 -9.35
CA GLU A 72 -28.94 -6.43 -8.51
C GLU A 72 -29.79 -7.70 -8.41
N VAL A 73 -29.19 -8.84 -8.79
CA VAL A 73 -29.84 -10.15 -8.74
C VAL A 73 -29.04 -11.07 -7.82
N VAL A 74 -29.63 -11.43 -6.68
CA VAL A 74 -29.04 -12.38 -5.74
C VAL A 74 -29.52 -13.79 -6.09
N SER A 75 -28.59 -14.70 -6.38
CA SER A 75 -28.90 -16.09 -6.69
C SER A 75 -27.95 -17.06 -6.00
N SER A 76 -28.48 -18.20 -5.56
CA SER A 76 -27.72 -19.31 -4.97
C SER A 76 -27.26 -20.36 -5.99
N GLY A 77 -27.66 -20.27 -7.27
CA GLY A 77 -27.46 -21.32 -8.29
C GLY A 77 -26.10 -21.32 -9.00
N GLY A 78 -25.14 -20.51 -8.56
CA GLY A 78 -23.78 -20.46 -9.13
C GLY A 78 -23.76 -20.18 -10.64
N ALA A 79 -22.95 -20.93 -11.39
CA ALA A 79 -22.75 -20.72 -12.84
C ALA A 79 -24.02 -20.92 -13.68
N SER A 80 -24.90 -21.85 -13.28
CA SER A 80 -26.16 -22.12 -13.99
C SER A 80 -27.14 -20.95 -13.88
N ALA A 81 -27.19 -20.30 -12.71
CA ALA A 81 -27.98 -19.10 -12.50
C ALA A 81 -27.43 -17.92 -13.28
N LEU A 82 -26.10 -17.74 -13.32
CA LEU A 82 -25.48 -16.67 -14.11
C LEU A 82 -25.82 -16.79 -15.60
N ALA A 83 -25.78 -18.00 -16.16
CA ALA A 83 -26.15 -18.24 -17.56
C ALA A 83 -27.64 -17.98 -17.84
N ALA A 84 -28.51 -18.21 -16.86
CA ALA A 84 -29.94 -17.88 -16.99
C ALA A 84 -30.16 -16.36 -16.91
N VAL A 85 -29.53 -15.68 -15.95
CA VAL A 85 -29.62 -14.23 -15.78
C VAL A 85 -29.04 -13.50 -16.99
N SER A 86 -27.90 -13.94 -17.53
CA SER A 86 -27.29 -13.32 -18.70
C SER A 86 -28.15 -13.42 -19.96
N ARG A 87 -28.82 -14.57 -20.16
CA ARG A 87 -29.80 -14.73 -21.26
C ARG A 87 -30.97 -13.77 -21.12
N VAL A 88 -31.53 -13.64 -19.91
CA VAL A 88 -32.65 -12.72 -19.67
C VAL A 88 -32.20 -11.28 -19.82
N ALA A 89 -31.04 -10.90 -19.28
CA ALA A 89 -30.49 -9.56 -19.37
C ALA A 89 -30.30 -9.13 -20.84
N ALA A 90 -29.79 -10.02 -21.69
CA ALA A 90 -29.58 -9.76 -23.11
C ALA A 90 -30.87 -9.43 -23.87
N LEU A 91 -32.02 -9.99 -23.47
CA LEU A 91 -33.33 -9.67 -24.08
C LEU A 91 -33.73 -8.21 -23.86
N TYR A 92 -33.19 -7.56 -22.84
CA TYR A 92 -33.44 -6.17 -22.49
C TYR A 92 -32.26 -5.26 -22.85
N GLY A 93 -31.26 -5.74 -23.60
CA GLY A 93 -30.04 -4.99 -23.92
C GLY A 93 -29.12 -4.76 -22.73
N MET A 94 -29.32 -5.48 -21.62
CA MET A 94 -28.49 -5.40 -20.42
C MET A 94 -27.37 -6.44 -20.45
N ASN A 95 -26.27 -6.14 -19.75
CA ASN A 95 -25.18 -7.08 -19.56
C ASN A 95 -25.13 -7.54 -18.10
N ALA A 96 -25.24 -8.86 -17.88
CA ALA A 96 -25.14 -9.42 -16.54
C ALA A 96 -23.67 -9.59 -16.14
N VAL A 97 -23.21 -8.77 -15.19
CA VAL A 97 -21.83 -8.81 -14.68
C VAL A 97 -21.82 -9.40 -13.27
N PRO A 98 -21.09 -10.51 -13.04
CA PRO A 98 -20.91 -11.05 -11.70
C PRO A 98 -20.20 -10.06 -10.78
N VAL A 99 -20.62 -10.00 -9.50
CA VAL A 99 -19.87 -9.23 -8.49
C VAL A 99 -18.42 -9.70 -8.36
N ALA A 100 -18.15 -10.99 -8.64
CA ALA A 100 -16.80 -11.54 -8.64
C ALA A 100 -15.90 -10.87 -9.69
N THR A 101 -16.39 -10.62 -10.91
CA THR A 101 -15.56 -9.99 -11.97
C THR A 101 -15.27 -8.54 -11.65
N LEU A 102 -16.25 -7.78 -11.13
CA LEU A 102 -16.03 -6.41 -10.66
C LEU A 102 -14.98 -6.36 -9.55
N ARG A 103 -15.04 -7.32 -8.62
CA ARG A 103 -14.07 -7.44 -7.52
C ARG A 103 -12.67 -7.77 -8.04
N ASP A 104 -12.56 -8.64 -9.03
CA ASP A 104 -11.28 -9.04 -9.60
C ASP A 104 -10.66 -7.93 -10.46
N GLU A 105 -11.45 -7.19 -11.24
CA GLU A 105 -11.00 -5.99 -11.97
C GLU A 105 -10.50 -4.90 -11.00
N ALA A 106 -11.25 -4.63 -9.93
CA ALA A 106 -10.84 -3.69 -8.89
C ALA A 106 -9.53 -4.12 -8.23
N ARG A 107 -9.39 -5.42 -7.90
CA ARG A 107 -8.14 -6.00 -7.35
C ARG A 107 -6.98 -5.89 -8.33
N GLN A 108 -7.22 -6.13 -9.62
CA GLN A 108 -6.18 -6.04 -10.64
C GLN A 108 -5.71 -4.59 -10.83
N SER A 109 -6.63 -3.63 -10.88
CA SER A 109 -6.31 -2.20 -10.98
C SER A 109 -5.50 -1.70 -9.77
N LEU A 110 -5.93 -2.06 -8.56
CA LEU A 110 -5.18 -1.80 -7.33
C LEU A 110 -3.82 -2.50 -7.34
N GLY A 111 -3.79 -3.78 -7.74
CA GLY A 111 -2.57 -4.58 -7.85
C GLY A 111 -1.55 -3.96 -8.80
N ASN A 112 -1.99 -3.47 -9.96
CA ASN A 112 -1.12 -2.78 -10.91
C ASN A 112 -0.53 -1.50 -10.32
N THR A 113 -1.36 -0.67 -9.68
CA THR A 113 -0.88 0.57 -9.02
C THR A 113 0.14 0.25 -7.91
N LEU A 114 -0.17 -0.73 -7.06
CA LEU A 114 0.73 -1.18 -6.00
C LEU A 114 2.01 -1.82 -6.55
N SER A 115 1.95 -2.49 -7.71
CA SER A 115 3.14 -3.07 -8.34
C SER A 115 4.13 -2.00 -8.79
N LEU A 116 3.65 -0.87 -9.33
CA LEU A 116 4.50 0.26 -9.71
C LEU A 116 5.20 0.88 -8.50
N LEU A 117 4.45 1.05 -7.39
CA LEU A 117 5.03 1.49 -6.12
C LEU A 117 6.04 0.49 -5.56
N SER A 118 5.81 -0.82 -5.76
CA SER A 118 6.74 -1.87 -5.36
C SER A 118 8.06 -1.78 -6.13
N VAL A 119 8.04 -1.49 -7.43
CA VAL A 119 9.26 -1.24 -8.22
C VAL A 119 10.05 -0.07 -7.64
N LEU A 120 9.39 1.04 -7.30
CA LEU A 120 10.05 2.21 -6.70
C LEU A 120 10.65 1.88 -5.32
N SER A 121 9.98 1.03 -4.54
CA SER A 121 10.50 0.52 -3.26
C SER A 121 11.78 -0.31 -3.45
N TRP A 122 11.81 -1.20 -4.44
CA TRP A 122 13.02 -1.97 -4.78
C TRP A 122 14.16 -1.09 -5.30
N MET A 123 13.86 -0.01 -6.03
CA MET A 123 14.87 0.98 -6.40
C MET A 123 15.46 1.68 -5.16
N ALA A 124 14.64 2.06 -4.19
CA ALA A 124 15.11 2.65 -2.94
C ALA A 124 16.03 1.68 -2.17
N VAL A 125 15.71 0.39 -2.15
CA VAL A 125 16.58 -0.66 -1.59
C VAL A 125 17.94 -0.71 -2.31
N ALA A 126 17.95 -0.67 -3.64
CA ALA A 126 19.18 -0.65 -4.42
C ALA A 126 20.05 0.59 -4.14
N ILE A 127 19.41 1.77 -4.03
CA ILE A 127 20.10 3.02 -3.68
C ILE A 127 20.69 2.94 -2.27
N ALA A 128 19.95 2.40 -1.29
CA ALA A 128 20.45 2.20 0.06
C ALA A 128 21.67 1.27 0.10
N MET A 129 21.63 0.19 -0.68
CA MET A 129 22.76 -0.73 -0.82
C MET A 129 23.99 -0.05 -1.43
N LEU A 130 23.82 0.80 -2.46
CA LEU A 130 24.91 1.62 -3.00
C LEU A 130 25.49 2.59 -1.98
N ALA A 131 24.64 3.20 -1.13
CA ALA A 131 25.09 4.08 -0.07
C ALA A 131 25.97 3.33 0.95
N VAL A 132 25.57 2.12 1.37
CA VAL A 132 26.39 1.27 2.26
C VAL A 132 27.74 0.94 1.63
N VAL A 133 27.75 0.55 0.35
CA VAL A 133 28.98 0.24 -0.38
C VAL A 133 29.89 1.46 -0.46
N ASN A 134 29.32 2.64 -0.73
CA ASN A 134 30.08 3.87 -0.81
C ASN A 134 30.74 4.22 0.54
N THR A 135 29.98 4.13 1.64
CA THR A 135 30.51 4.32 3.00
C THR A 135 31.65 3.35 3.29
N LEU A 136 31.48 2.06 2.97
CA LEU A 136 32.53 1.06 3.17
C LEU A 136 33.77 1.33 2.32
N LEU A 137 33.59 1.86 1.10
CA LEU A 137 34.69 2.21 0.22
C LEU A 137 35.50 3.38 0.79
N VAL A 138 34.82 4.37 1.36
CA VAL A 138 35.45 5.50 2.06
C VAL A 138 36.16 5.02 3.34
N ASN A 139 35.48 4.24 4.18
CA ASN A 139 36.05 3.67 5.41
C ASN A 139 37.26 2.77 5.10
N ALA A 140 37.22 1.97 4.04
CA ALA A 140 38.34 1.14 3.64
C ALA A 140 39.56 1.97 3.21
N ARG A 141 39.36 3.11 2.54
CA ARG A 141 40.45 4.02 2.15
C ARG A 141 41.06 4.76 3.34
N GLN A 142 40.25 5.17 4.31
CA GLN A 142 40.74 5.83 5.52
C GLN A 142 41.39 4.83 6.48
N GLY A 143 40.75 3.67 6.67
CA GLY A 143 41.18 2.61 7.59
C GLY A 143 42.31 1.72 7.08
N THR A 144 42.79 1.87 5.84
CA THR A 144 43.96 1.09 5.36
C THR A 144 45.20 1.28 6.22
N ARG A 145 45.40 2.46 6.83
CA ARG A 145 46.51 2.70 7.78
C ARG A 145 46.32 1.90 9.06
N ASP A 146 45.13 1.95 9.66
CA ASP A 146 44.83 1.25 10.91
C ASP A 146 44.85 -0.27 10.73
N LEU A 147 44.31 -0.76 9.61
CA LEU A 147 44.39 -2.18 9.22
C LEU A 147 45.83 -2.62 8.95
N ALA A 148 46.67 -1.77 8.37
CA ALA A 148 48.09 -2.07 8.17
C ALA A 148 48.83 -2.18 9.51
N LEU A 149 48.56 -1.28 10.46
CA LEU A 149 49.13 -1.32 11.81
C LEU A 149 48.68 -2.57 12.59
N LEU A 150 47.38 -2.89 12.56
CA LEU A 150 46.87 -4.11 13.19
C LEU A 150 47.44 -5.38 12.57
N ARG A 151 47.73 -5.37 11.26
CA ARG A 151 48.41 -6.47 10.59
C ARG A 151 49.88 -6.58 10.94
N ALA A 152 50.58 -5.47 11.13
CA ALA A 152 51.95 -5.45 11.64
C ALA A 152 52.00 -6.04 13.06
N ALA A 153 50.94 -5.85 13.86
CA ALA A 153 50.76 -6.48 15.16
C ALA A 153 50.25 -7.95 15.11
N GLY A 154 50.10 -8.55 13.93
CA GLY A 154 49.75 -9.97 13.77
C GLY A 154 48.31 -10.30 13.36
N LEU A 155 47.49 -9.32 12.96
CA LEU A 155 46.12 -9.58 12.49
C LEU A 155 46.11 -10.37 11.17
N SER A 156 45.43 -11.53 11.16
CA SER A 156 45.30 -12.35 9.95
C SER A 156 44.35 -11.73 8.90
N ARG A 157 44.58 -12.01 7.61
CA ARG A 157 43.71 -11.59 6.49
C ARG A 157 42.23 -11.95 6.71
N ARG A 158 41.97 -13.12 7.31
CA ARG A 158 40.61 -13.60 7.60
C ARG A 158 39.93 -12.76 8.69
N ARG A 159 40.67 -12.32 9.72
CA ARG A 159 40.13 -11.45 10.77
C ARG A 159 39.82 -10.05 10.24
N ALA A 160 40.69 -9.49 9.40
CA ALA A 160 40.43 -8.22 8.71
C ALA A 160 39.17 -8.28 7.84
N LEU A 161 38.98 -9.35 7.05
CA LEU A 161 37.78 -9.53 6.23
C LEU A 161 36.51 -9.63 7.09
N ARG A 162 36.55 -10.41 8.19
CA ARG A 162 35.40 -10.53 9.09
C ARG A 162 35.00 -9.19 9.70
N LEU A 163 35.97 -8.37 10.10
CA LEU A 163 35.71 -7.07 10.70
C LEU A 163 34.93 -6.14 9.74
N VAL A 164 35.35 -6.06 8.48
CA VAL A 164 34.66 -5.26 7.46
C VAL A 164 33.27 -5.82 7.16
N LEU A 165 33.12 -7.15 7.10
CA LEU A 165 31.81 -7.78 6.87
C LEU A 165 30.86 -7.58 8.07
N THR A 166 31.37 -7.60 9.30
CA THR A 166 30.56 -7.32 10.49
C THR A 166 30.13 -5.86 10.55
N GLU A 167 31.00 -4.92 10.17
CA GLU A 167 30.65 -3.50 10.07
C GLU A 167 29.56 -3.28 9.01
N ALA A 168 29.72 -3.87 7.83
CA ALA A 168 28.72 -3.84 6.77
C ALA A 168 27.37 -4.42 7.23
N GLY A 169 27.39 -5.57 7.92
CA GLY A 169 26.20 -6.20 8.48
C GLY A 169 25.51 -5.34 9.54
N LEU A 170 26.27 -4.69 10.42
CA LEU A 170 25.75 -3.79 11.46
C LEU A 170 25.11 -2.54 10.85
N LEU A 171 25.75 -1.92 9.85
CA LEU A 171 25.19 -0.77 9.14
C LEU A 171 23.90 -1.15 8.38
N ALA A 172 23.90 -2.30 7.69
CA ALA A 172 22.74 -2.78 6.95
C ALA A 172 21.55 -3.10 7.88
N THR A 173 21.80 -3.77 9.00
CA THR A 173 20.75 -4.14 9.96
C THR A 173 20.18 -2.95 10.71
N THR A 174 21.03 -2.05 11.23
CA THR A 174 20.57 -0.84 11.92
C THR A 174 19.83 0.11 10.97
N GLY A 175 20.35 0.30 9.75
CA GLY A 175 19.70 1.10 8.71
C GLY A 175 18.33 0.53 8.32
N THR A 176 18.22 -0.80 8.15
CA THR A 176 16.93 -1.44 7.84
C THR A 176 15.94 -1.29 8.99
N PHE A 177 16.38 -1.51 10.23
CA PHE A 177 15.51 -1.38 11.40
C PHE A 177 14.96 0.06 11.54
N LEU A 178 15.84 1.05 11.42
CA LEU A 178 15.45 2.47 11.46
C LEU A 178 14.54 2.84 10.28
N GLY A 179 14.83 2.32 9.08
CA GLY A 179 14.01 2.54 7.89
C GLY A 179 12.60 1.96 8.02
N VAL A 180 12.47 0.74 8.54
CA VAL A 180 11.16 0.12 8.81
C VAL A 180 10.41 0.89 9.89
N ALA A 181 11.07 1.28 10.98
CA ALA A 181 10.45 2.05 12.05
C ALA A 181 9.94 3.42 11.55
N ALA A 182 10.77 4.15 10.81
CA ALA A 182 10.39 5.43 10.21
C ALA A 182 9.27 5.25 9.17
N GLY A 183 9.36 4.23 8.31
CA GLY A 183 8.33 3.91 7.32
C GLY A 183 6.98 3.60 7.97
N CYS A 184 6.96 2.79 9.03
CA CYS A 184 5.74 2.52 9.81
C CYS A 184 5.21 3.79 10.49
N GLY A 185 6.12 4.60 11.06
CA GLY A 185 5.77 5.86 11.71
C GLY A 185 5.14 6.88 10.75
N LEU A 186 5.56 6.90 9.48
CA LEU A 186 4.97 7.75 8.44
C LEU A 186 3.70 7.14 7.82
N ALA A 187 3.62 5.81 7.70
CA ALA A 187 2.48 5.14 7.10
C ALA A 187 1.18 5.31 7.92
N LEU A 188 1.28 5.20 9.25
CA LEU A 188 0.11 5.31 10.14
C LEU A 188 -0.66 6.63 10.02
N PRO A 189 -0.03 7.82 10.13
CA PRO A 189 -0.75 9.09 9.99
C PRO A 189 -1.26 9.31 8.56
N LEU A 190 -0.54 8.83 7.53
CA LEU A 190 -1.01 8.93 6.15
C LEU A 190 -2.27 8.07 5.91
N LEU A 191 -2.32 6.88 6.48
CA LEU A 191 -3.49 6.01 6.41
C LEU A 191 -4.69 6.61 7.15
N ARG A 192 -4.45 7.26 8.30
CA ARG A 192 -5.50 7.99 9.04
C ARG A 192 -5.93 9.29 8.36
N ALA A 193 -5.02 9.97 7.65
CA ALA A 193 -5.38 11.17 6.90
C ALA A 193 -6.19 10.80 5.64
N GLY A 194 -5.94 9.64 5.06
CA GLY A 194 -6.69 9.10 3.93
C GLY A 194 -7.92 8.28 4.32
N SER A 195 -8.16 8.03 5.62
CA SER A 195 -9.36 7.33 6.06
C SER A 195 -10.56 8.27 5.99
N SER A 196 -11.61 7.83 5.31
CA SER A 196 -12.93 8.44 5.38
C SER A 196 -13.86 7.49 6.11
N PRO A 197 -14.92 7.99 6.77
CA PRO A 197 -16.02 7.11 7.14
C PRO A 197 -16.54 6.51 5.82
N GLY A 198 -16.57 5.19 5.66
CA GLY A 198 -16.61 4.59 4.32
C GLY A 198 -15.47 3.60 4.04
N PHE A 199 -14.28 4.01 4.45
CA PHE A 199 -13.03 3.47 3.98
C PHE A 199 -11.96 3.65 5.07
N GLU A 200 -11.83 2.63 5.91
CA GLU A 200 -10.77 2.56 6.92
C GLU A 200 -9.68 1.59 6.46
N PRO A 201 -8.62 2.08 5.81
CA PRO A 201 -7.54 1.22 5.38
C PRO A 201 -6.80 0.68 6.60
N GLN A 202 -6.87 -0.63 6.80
CA GLN A 202 -6.19 -1.29 7.91
C GLN A 202 -4.69 -1.34 7.65
N PHE A 203 -3.90 -0.89 8.64
CA PHE A 203 -2.46 -1.07 8.60
C PHE A 203 -2.11 -2.53 8.89
N VAL A 204 -1.71 -3.25 7.85
CA VAL A 204 -1.17 -4.61 7.97
C VAL A 204 0.29 -4.57 7.57
N LEU A 205 1.19 -4.85 8.53
CA LEU A 205 2.60 -4.99 8.23
C LEU A 205 2.83 -6.35 7.54
N PRO A 206 3.20 -6.39 6.25
CA PRO A 206 3.42 -7.65 5.56
C PRO A 206 4.79 -8.19 5.97
N LEU A 207 4.81 -9.01 7.02
CA LEU A 207 6.04 -9.57 7.59
C LEU A 207 6.90 -10.29 6.53
N GLY A 208 6.26 -10.93 5.55
CA GLY A 208 6.95 -11.60 4.44
C GLY A 208 7.75 -10.64 3.55
N THR A 209 7.17 -9.51 3.13
CA THR A 209 7.89 -8.53 2.30
C THR A 209 8.94 -7.78 3.11
N ALA A 210 8.66 -7.46 4.37
CA ALA A 210 9.63 -6.86 5.28
C ALA A 210 10.85 -7.78 5.50
N ALA A 211 10.61 -9.07 5.73
CA ALA A 211 11.68 -10.07 5.87
C ALA A 211 12.47 -10.24 4.55
N ALA A 212 11.79 -10.27 3.40
CA ALA A 212 12.45 -10.35 2.11
C ALA A 212 13.30 -9.10 1.81
N ALA A 213 12.82 -7.91 2.12
CA ALA A 213 13.57 -6.66 1.97
C ALA A 213 14.79 -6.63 2.90
N LEU A 214 14.64 -7.03 4.16
CA LEU A 214 15.75 -7.16 5.11
C LEU A 214 16.80 -8.15 4.61
N ALA A 215 16.37 -9.33 4.17
CA ALA A 215 17.25 -10.34 3.60
C ALA A 215 18.00 -9.80 2.36
N ALA A 216 17.30 -9.11 1.46
CA ALA A 216 17.89 -8.52 0.26
C ALA A 216 18.94 -7.45 0.61
N VAL A 217 18.64 -6.55 1.56
CA VAL A 217 19.58 -5.50 2.00
C VAL A 217 20.81 -6.11 2.67
N VAL A 218 20.63 -7.06 3.59
CA VAL A 218 21.74 -7.69 4.32
C VAL A 218 22.62 -8.51 3.37
N VAL A 219 22.02 -9.42 2.60
CA VAL A 219 22.76 -10.27 1.64
C VAL A 219 23.42 -9.41 0.57
N GLY A 220 22.69 -8.45 0.01
CA GLY A 220 23.20 -7.52 -0.96
C GLY A 220 24.40 -6.74 -0.43
N SER A 221 24.26 -6.09 0.72
CA SER A 221 25.33 -5.30 1.33
C SER A 221 26.57 -6.14 1.63
N LEU A 222 26.41 -7.37 2.12
CA LEU A 222 27.53 -8.29 2.36
C LEU A 222 28.24 -8.69 1.06
N LEU A 223 27.48 -9.01 0.00
CA LEU A 223 28.04 -9.35 -1.31
C LEU A 223 28.80 -8.17 -1.91
N ALA A 224 28.24 -6.97 -1.83
CA ALA A 224 28.88 -5.79 -2.38
C ALA A 224 30.08 -5.33 -1.55
N ALA A 225 30.06 -5.53 -0.22
CA ALA A 225 31.21 -5.30 0.67
C ALA A 225 32.36 -6.30 0.46
N ALA A 226 32.10 -7.48 -0.10
CA ALA A 226 33.12 -8.51 -0.28
C ALA A 226 34.25 -8.07 -1.22
N LEU A 227 33.94 -7.28 -2.27
CA LEU A 227 34.91 -6.75 -3.23
C LEU A 227 35.91 -5.76 -2.58
N PRO A 228 35.48 -4.67 -1.92
CA PRO A 228 36.38 -3.76 -1.23
C PRO A 228 37.11 -4.45 -0.06
N ALA A 229 36.43 -5.33 0.71
CA ALA A 229 37.08 -6.08 1.79
C ALA A 229 38.22 -6.97 1.27
N ARG A 230 38.02 -7.64 0.12
CA ARG A 230 39.07 -8.41 -0.55
C ARG A 230 40.23 -7.53 -1.01
N ARG A 231 39.95 -6.38 -1.63
CA ARG A 231 40.99 -5.43 -2.07
C ARG A 231 41.82 -4.92 -0.89
N ALA A 232 41.18 -4.48 0.19
CA ALA A 232 41.86 -4.04 1.42
C ALA A 232 42.74 -5.14 2.04
N SER A 233 42.26 -6.38 2.08
CA SER A 233 43.02 -7.52 2.62
C SER A 233 44.27 -7.90 1.80
N ARG A 234 44.31 -7.52 0.51
CA ARG A 234 45.42 -7.79 -0.42
C ARG A 234 46.44 -6.64 -0.45
N ALA A 235 45.99 -5.39 -0.36
CA ALA A 235 46.84 -4.21 -0.52
C ALA A 235 47.94 -4.08 0.57
N ALA A 236 47.69 -4.55 1.79
CA ALA A 236 48.51 -4.22 2.97
C ALA A 236 49.91 -4.88 3.11
N ILE A 237 50.45 -5.60 2.11
CA ILE A 237 51.83 -6.16 2.23
C ILE A 237 52.81 -5.56 1.22
N VAL A 238 52.38 -5.27 0.00
CA VAL A 238 53.31 -4.89 -1.08
C VAL A 238 53.52 -3.37 -1.17
N SER A 239 52.58 -2.54 -0.71
CA SER A 239 52.71 -1.08 -0.77
C SER A 239 53.46 -0.46 0.42
N ALA A 240 53.64 -1.20 1.51
CA ALA A 240 54.28 -0.70 2.73
C ALA A 240 55.82 -0.60 2.64
N ILE A 241 56.44 -1.25 1.65
CA ILE A 241 57.91 -1.26 1.44
C ILE A 241 58.32 -0.33 0.29
N ARG A 242 57.38 0.42 -0.32
CA ARG A 242 57.66 1.22 -1.53
C ARG A 242 57.45 2.74 -1.34
N HIS A 243 57.30 3.18 -0.10
CA HIS A 243 57.18 4.59 0.28
C HIS A 243 58.32 5.04 1.22
N ASP A 244 59.49 4.42 1.10
CA ASP A 244 60.77 5.03 1.49
C ASP A 244 61.59 5.30 0.22
#